data_AF-A0A533SA13-F1
#
_entry.id   AF-A0A533SA13-F1
#
_cell.length_a   1.000
_cell.length_b   1.000
_cell.length_c   1.000
_cell.angle_alpha   90.00
_cell.angle_beta   90.00
_cell.angle_gamma   90.00
#
_symmetry.space_group_name_H-M   'P 1'
#
loop_
_entity.id
_entity.type
_entity.pdbx_description
1 polymer ?
#
loop_
_entity_poly.entity_id
_entity_poly.type
_entity_poly.pdbx_seq_one_letter_code
_entity_poly.pdbx_strand_id
1 'polypeptide(L)'
;MKDSVVVINEENTPELSPDRIITQTRILKDEGFRFVTMSSTDLGDSICVLYHLDKDLQLINLKVEVPKGSKIPSICSVYASAVLIENEIKEHFGVEFDGLSLDFQGMLYLDEEVQKTPFCKIGINRV
;
A
#
# COMPACT_ATOMS: atom_id res chain seq x y z
N MET A 1 -27.85 8.66 7.79
CA MET A 1 -26.60 9.30 7.34
C MET A 1 -26.00 10.26 8.37
N LYS A 2 -26.41 10.22 9.65
CA LYS A 2 -25.88 11.11 10.71
C LYS A 2 -24.71 10.50 11.51
N ASP A 3 -24.44 9.20 11.34
CA ASP A 3 -23.38 8.47 12.05
C ASP A 3 -22.27 7.95 11.12
N SER A 4 -22.14 8.52 9.91
CA SER A 4 -21.19 8.06 8.89
C SER A 4 -19.76 8.60 9.10
N VAL A 5 -19.48 9.25 10.22
CA VAL A 5 -18.15 9.78 10.54
C VAL A 5 -17.38 8.72 11.33
N VAL A 6 -16.48 8.02 10.64
CA VAL A 6 -15.52 7.12 11.28
C VAL A 6 -14.35 7.98 11.78
N VAL A 7 -14.15 8.04 13.09
CA VAL A 7 -13.01 8.72 13.71
C VAL A 7 -11.80 7.79 13.61
N ILE A 8 -10.72 8.25 12.99
CA ILE A 8 -9.45 7.52 12.94
C ILE A 8 -8.92 7.34 14.36
N ASN A 9 -8.63 6.10 14.76
CA ASN A 9 -8.05 5.75 16.05
C ASN A 9 -7.12 4.53 15.89
N GLU A 10 -6.43 4.14 16.96
CA GLU A 10 -5.50 2.99 16.91
C GLU A 10 -6.20 1.64 16.66
N GLU A 11 -7.50 1.54 16.99
CA GLU A 11 -8.27 0.30 16.80
C GLU A 11 -8.63 0.08 15.33
N ASN A 12 -9.04 1.13 14.63
CA ASN A 12 -9.40 1.06 13.21
C ASN A 12 -8.25 1.44 12.28
N THR A 13 -7.16 2.00 12.81
CA THR A 13 -5.97 2.35 12.04
C THR A 13 -4.69 1.91 12.76
N PRO A 14 -4.53 0.60 13.03
CA PRO A 14 -3.37 0.11 13.75
C PRO A 14 -2.08 0.29 12.94
N GLU A 15 -1.02 0.70 13.63
CA GLU A 15 0.33 0.76 13.07
C GLU A 15 1.00 -0.61 13.12
N LEU A 16 1.60 -1.00 12.01
CA LEU A 16 2.28 -2.28 11.84
C LEU A 16 3.68 -2.08 11.27
N SER A 17 4.60 -2.95 11.69
CA SER A 17 5.88 -3.11 10.99
C SER A 17 5.66 -3.77 9.62
N PRO A 18 6.49 -3.44 8.60
CA PRO A 18 6.32 -3.98 7.25
C PRO A 18 6.28 -5.51 7.16
N ASP A 19 7.04 -6.21 8.02
CA ASP A 19 7.08 -7.68 8.06
C ASP A 19 5.76 -8.33 8.50
N ARG A 20 4.86 -7.57 9.16
CA ARG A 20 3.58 -8.08 9.66
C ARG A 20 2.44 -7.97 8.67
N ILE A 21 2.61 -7.26 7.55
CA ILE A 21 1.49 -6.91 6.67
C ILE A 21 0.80 -8.14 6.06
N ILE A 22 1.58 -9.16 5.66
CA ILE A 22 1.03 -10.39 5.08
C ILE A 22 0.23 -11.17 6.11
N THR A 23 0.78 -11.32 7.32
CA THR A 23 0.11 -12.04 8.39
C THR A 23 -1.20 -11.34 8.77
N GLN A 24 -1.18 -10.02 8.94
CA GLN A 24 -2.37 -9.27 9.34
C GLN A 24 -3.45 -9.26 8.25
N THR A 25 -3.07 -9.08 6.98
CA THR A 25 -4.04 -9.12 5.88
C THR A 25 -4.65 -10.50 5.68
N ARG A 26 -3.91 -11.60 5.95
CA ARG A 26 -4.47 -12.96 5.96
C ARG A 26 -5.49 -13.15 7.08
N ILE A 27 -5.16 -12.73 8.30
CA ILE A 27 -6.09 -12.79 9.44
C ILE A 27 -7.39 -12.06 9.10
N LEU A 28 -7.30 -10.82 8.62
CA LEU A 28 -8.48 -10.04 8.24
C LEU A 28 -9.27 -10.70 7.10
N LYS A 29 -8.59 -11.27 6.11
CA LYS A 29 -9.25 -12.02 5.04
C LYS A 29 -10.04 -13.21 5.57
N ASP A 30 -9.45 -13.99 6.47
CA ASP A 30 -10.10 -15.16 7.08
C ASP A 30 -11.28 -14.75 7.97
N GLU A 31 -11.22 -13.55 8.57
CA GLU A 31 -12.33 -12.93 9.30
C GLU A 31 -13.43 -12.34 8.39
N GLY A 32 -13.24 -12.37 7.08
CA GLY A 32 -14.22 -11.93 6.08
C GLY A 32 -14.06 -10.49 5.60
N PHE A 33 -12.96 -9.81 5.92
CA PHE A 33 -12.67 -8.50 5.36
C PHE A 33 -12.27 -8.60 3.88
N ARG A 34 -12.80 -7.69 3.07
CA ARG A 34 -12.41 -7.49 1.68
C ARG A 34 -11.39 -6.37 1.57
N PHE A 35 -10.40 -6.57 0.70
CA PHE A 35 -9.49 -5.50 0.31
C PHE A 35 -10.24 -4.47 -0.55
N VAL A 36 -10.10 -3.18 -0.20
CA VAL A 36 -10.73 -2.05 -0.90
C VAL A 36 -9.72 -1.38 -1.81
N THR A 37 -8.65 -0.82 -1.25
CA THR A 37 -7.57 -0.13 -1.97
C THR A 37 -6.38 0.11 -1.05
N MET A 38 -5.32 0.74 -1.57
CA MET A 38 -4.22 1.30 -0.78
C MET A 38 -4.09 2.80 -1.08
N SER A 39 -3.51 3.55 -0.15
CA SER A 39 -3.10 4.93 -0.37
C SER A 39 -1.73 5.18 0.23
N SER A 40 -1.03 6.23 -0.20
CA SER A 40 0.31 6.53 0.30
C SER A 40 0.58 8.03 0.40
N THR A 41 1.47 8.39 1.32
CA THR A 41 1.98 9.76 1.47
C THR A 41 3.44 9.76 1.88
N ASP A 42 4.20 10.73 1.38
CA ASP A 42 5.58 10.99 1.81
C ASP A 42 5.59 11.56 3.24
N LEU A 43 6.46 11.04 4.10
CA LEU A 43 6.71 11.53 5.46
C LEU A 43 8.12 12.14 5.61
N GLY A 44 8.88 12.28 4.53
CA GLY A 44 10.25 12.77 4.53
C GLY A 44 11.25 11.63 4.37
N ASP A 45 11.61 10.94 5.45
CA ASP A 45 12.57 9.82 5.43
C ASP A 45 11.89 8.47 5.12
N SER A 46 10.56 8.44 5.16
CA SER A 46 9.73 7.25 4.96
C SER A 46 8.48 7.57 4.14
N ILE A 47 7.82 6.52 3.65
CA ILE A 47 6.52 6.56 2.99
C ILE A 47 5.52 5.87 3.90
N CYS A 48 4.42 6.56 4.19
CA CYS A 48 3.27 5.93 4.83
C CYS A 48 2.44 5.20 3.77
N VAL A 49 2.15 3.93 3.98
CA VAL A 49 1.24 3.12 3.16
C VAL A 49 0.06 2.69 4.03
N LEU A 50 -1.14 3.02 3.58
CA LEU A 50 -2.39 2.60 4.21
C LEU A 50 -3.04 1.50 3.38
N TYR A 51 -3.42 0.40 4.04
CA TYR A 51 -4.18 -0.69 3.42
C TYR A 51 -5.61 -0.61 3.91
N HIS A 52 -6.55 -0.35 3.01
CA HIS A 52 -7.96 -0.16 3.33
C HIS A 52 -8.71 -1.47 3.16
N LEU A 53 -9.28 -1.99 4.25
CA LEU A 53 -10.11 -3.19 4.26
C LEU A 53 -11.48 -2.88 4.82
N ASP A 54 -12.51 -3.52 4.27
CA ASP A 54 -13.90 -3.32 4.68
C ASP A 54 -14.55 -4.66 5.05
N LYS A 55 -15.43 -4.62 6.05
CA LYS A 55 -16.39 -5.69 6.34
C LYS A 55 -17.67 -5.05 6.86
N ASP A 56 -18.80 -5.38 6.25
CA ASP A 56 -20.13 -4.90 6.71
C ASP A 56 -20.20 -3.38 6.89
N LEU A 57 -19.60 -2.61 5.97
CA LEU A 57 -19.49 -1.13 6.01
C LEU A 57 -18.62 -0.59 7.16
N GLN A 58 -17.80 -1.43 7.77
CA GLN A 58 -16.78 -1.05 8.75
C GLN A 58 -15.39 -1.10 8.09
N LEU A 59 -14.75 0.07 8.03
CA LEU A 59 -13.43 0.22 7.44
C LEU A 59 -12.33 0.08 8.51
N ILE A 60 -11.32 -0.73 8.22
CA ILE A 60 -10.05 -0.81 8.95
C ILE A 60 -8.91 -0.43 8.00
N ASN A 61 -7.95 0.35 8.49
CA ASN A 61 -6.81 0.85 7.74
C ASN A 61 -5.52 0.36 8.38
N LEU A 62 -4.83 -0.62 7.80
CA LEU A 62 -3.52 -1.00 8.32
C LEU A 62 -2.51 0.06 7.90
N LYS A 63 -1.84 0.71 8.86
CA LYS A 63 -0.83 1.73 8.60
C LYS A 63 0.56 1.12 8.69
N VAL A 64 1.34 1.27 7.62
CA VAL A 64 2.73 0.81 7.56
C VAL A 64 3.61 1.97 7.16
N GLU A 65 4.65 2.22 7.95
CA GLU A 65 5.70 3.17 7.60
C GLU A 65 6.87 2.45 6.94
N VAL A 66 7.24 2.89 5.75
CA VAL A 66 8.24 2.25 4.89
C VAL A 66 9.42 3.19 4.72
N PRO A 67 10.59 2.88 5.30
CA PRO A 67 11.80 3.67 5.04
C PRO A 67 12.11 3.75 3.54
N LYS A 68 12.48 4.94 3.05
CA LYS A 68 12.84 5.10 1.63
C LYS A 68 14.01 4.19 1.27
N GLY A 69 13.92 3.50 0.13
CA GLY A 69 14.92 2.53 -0.32
C GLY A 69 14.81 1.14 0.34
N SER A 70 13.83 0.92 1.23
CA SER A 70 13.49 -0.42 1.72
C SER A 70 12.44 -1.10 0.84
N LYS A 71 12.28 -2.40 1.05
CA LYS A 71 11.26 -3.23 0.39
C LYS A 71 10.24 -3.71 1.40
N ILE A 72 8.99 -3.86 0.95
CA ILE A 72 7.92 -4.46 1.75
C ILE A 72 7.28 -5.65 1.02
N PRO A 73 6.70 -6.63 1.74
CA PRO A 73 6.02 -7.74 1.08
C PRO A 73 4.77 -7.28 0.33
N SER A 74 4.57 -7.79 -0.89
CA SER A 74 3.34 -7.62 -1.66
C SER A 74 2.20 -8.45 -1.07
N ILE A 75 1.04 -7.83 -0.88
CA ILE A 75 -0.17 -8.49 -0.45
C ILE A 75 -0.90 -9.20 -1.61
N CYS A 76 -0.37 -9.19 -2.83
CA CYS A 76 -0.92 -9.93 -3.98
C CYS A 76 -1.12 -11.42 -3.69
N SER A 77 -0.27 -12.00 -2.83
CA SER A 77 -0.41 -13.40 -2.38
C SER A 77 -1.67 -13.66 -1.55
N VAL A 78 -2.28 -12.60 -1.01
CA VAL A 78 -3.51 -12.62 -0.21
C VAL A 78 -4.69 -12.09 -1.04
N TYR A 79 -4.50 -10.94 -1.69
CA TYR A 79 -5.47 -10.25 -2.53
C TYR A 79 -4.84 -9.90 -3.87
N ALA A 80 -5.06 -10.74 -4.89
CA ALA A 80 -4.53 -10.51 -6.24
C ALA A 80 -4.92 -9.16 -6.85
N SER A 81 -6.03 -8.56 -6.41
CA SER A 81 -6.46 -7.22 -6.82
C SER A 81 -5.53 -6.09 -6.38
N ALA A 82 -4.62 -6.31 -5.43
CA ALA A 82 -3.64 -5.32 -5.00
C ALA A 82 -2.62 -4.97 -6.09
N VAL A 83 -2.46 -5.82 -7.11
CA VAL A 83 -1.39 -5.71 -8.13
C VAL A 83 -1.36 -4.35 -8.82
N LEU A 84 -2.52 -3.76 -9.14
CA LEU A 84 -2.56 -2.46 -9.82
C LEU A 84 -2.14 -1.33 -8.87
N ILE A 85 -2.58 -1.36 -7.62
CA ILE A 85 -2.33 -0.31 -6.64
C ILE A 85 -0.89 -0.38 -6.13
N GLU A 86 -0.33 -1.58 -5.94
CA GLU A 86 1.08 -1.74 -5.56
C GLU A 86 2.01 -1.24 -6.67
N ASN A 87 1.70 -1.50 -7.96
CA ASN A 87 2.46 -0.93 -9.07
C ASN A 87 2.30 0.58 -9.16
N GLU A 88 1.11 1.14 -8.92
CA GLU A 88 0.90 2.59 -8.83
C GLU A 88 1.77 3.21 -7.74
N ILE A 89 1.76 2.65 -6.52
CA ILE A 89 2.52 3.17 -5.38
C ILE A 89 4.02 3.04 -5.63
N LYS A 90 4.47 1.93 -6.22
CA LYS A 90 5.86 1.76 -6.65
C LYS A 90 6.30 2.88 -7.58
N GLU A 91 5.49 3.18 -8.58
CA GLU A 91 5.81 4.15 -9.61
C GLU A 91 5.72 5.60 -9.11
N HIS A 92 4.70 5.92 -8.32
CA HIS A 92 4.44 7.28 -7.86
C HIS A 92 5.19 7.69 -6.60
N PHE A 93 5.46 6.74 -5.70
CA PHE A 93 6.09 6.98 -4.40
C PHE A 93 7.45 6.29 -4.25
N GLY A 94 7.82 5.36 -5.13
CA GLY A 94 9.11 4.66 -5.09
C GLY A 94 9.17 3.54 -4.03
N VAL A 95 8.02 3.03 -3.59
CA VAL A 95 7.96 1.89 -2.66
C VAL A 95 8.19 0.59 -3.43
N GLU A 96 9.20 -0.17 -3.04
CA GLU A 96 9.49 -1.45 -3.67
C GLU A 96 8.74 -2.59 -2.97
N PHE A 97 8.08 -3.45 -3.76
CA PHE A 97 7.30 -4.58 -3.27
C PHE A 97 7.98 -5.91 -3.64
N ASP A 98 8.12 -6.81 -2.67
CA ASP A 98 8.62 -8.17 -2.89
C ASP A 98 7.46 -9.15 -3.13
N GLY A 99 7.58 -10.02 -4.16
CA GLY A 99 6.54 -11.00 -4.48
C GLY A 99 5.34 -10.47 -5.28
N LEU A 100 5.51 -9.38 -6.05
CA LEU A 100 4.51 -8.94 -7.03
C LEU A 100 4.17 -10.06 -8.01
N SER A 101 2.88 -10.33 -8.20
CA SER A 101 2.41 -11.34 -9.17
C SER A 101 2.60 -10.89 -10.63
N LEU A 102 2.55 -9.57 -10.86
CA LEU A 102 2.84 -8.90 -12.12
C LEU A 102 3.54 -7.57 -11.81
N ASP A 103 4.75 -7.39 -12.30
CA ASP A 103 5.52 -6.15 -12.17
C ASP A 103 5.52 -5.42 -13.51
N PHE A 104 4.97 -4.21 -13.54
CA PHE A 104 4.95 -3.34 -14.73
C PHE A 104 6.26 -2.57 -14.89
N GLN A 105 7.25 -2.78 -14.00
CA GLN A 105 8.59 -2.21 -14.08
C GLN A 105 8.59 -0.68 -14.18
N GLY A 106 7.61 -0.03 -13.54
CA GLY A 106 7.43 1.43 -13.59
C GLY A 106 6.96 1.94 -14.96
N MET A 107 6.11 1.16 -15.63
CA MET A 107 5.43 1.52 -16.89
C MET A 107 3.91 1.27 -16.81
N LEU A 108 3.33 1.35 -15.61
CA LEU A 108 1.87 1.23 -15.46
C LEU A 108 1.18 2.53 -15.88
N TYR A 109 1.70 3.68 -15.42
CA TYR A 109 1.15 5.00 -15.69
C TYR A 109 2.14 6.03 -16.26
N LEU A 110 3.45 5.90 -15.97
CA LEU A 110 4.46 6.87 -16.38
C LEU A 110 5.18 6.43 -17.65
N ASP A 111 5.44 7.41 -18.52
CA ASP A 111 6.24 7.23 -19.72
C ASP A 111 7.72 6.95 -19.41
N GLU A 112 8.42 6.37 -20.38
CA GLU A 112 9.86 6.05 -20.32
C GLU A 112 10.76 7.27 -20.03
N GLU A 113 10.28 8.47 -20.35
CA GLU A 113 11.01 9.73 -20.13
C GLU A 113 10.97 10.20 -18.67
N VAL A 114 10.06 9.68 -17.85
CA VAL A 114 9.93 10.09 -16.44
C VAL A 114 11.04 9.47 -15.59
N GLN A 115 11.95 10.31 -15.09
CA GLN A 115 13.15 9.89 -14.34
C GLN A 115 12.99 9.97 -12.81
N LYS A 116 11.86 10.52 -12.32
CA LYS A 116 11.62 10.77 -10.89
C LYS A 116 10.19 10.44 -10.52
N THR A 117 10.01 9.92 -9.31
CA THR A 117 8.67 9.66 -8.78
C THR A 117 7.95 10.98 -8.51
N PRO A 118 6.73 11.18 -9.06
CA PRO A 118 6.02 12.47 -8.99
C PRO A 118 5.69 12.90 -7.56
N PHE A 119 5.46 11.97 -6.63
CA PHE A 119 5.01 12.29 -5.28
C PHE A 119 6.09 12.19 -4.18
N CYS A 120 7.29 11.65 -4.47
CA CYS A 120 8.36 11.50 -3.46
C CYS A 120 9.76 11.98 -3.87
N LYS A 121 9.94 12.51 -5.09
CA LYS A 121 11.25 12.94 -5.62
C LYS A 121 12.36 11.89 -5.46
N ILE A 122 12.02 10.61 -5.51
CA ILE A 122 12.98 9.50 -5.52
C ILE A 122 13.39 9.27 -6.99
N GLY A 123 14.68 9.04 -7.24
CA GLY A 123 15.17 8.72 -8.58
C GLY A 123 14.71 7.32 -9.01
N ILE A 124 14.18 7.20 -10.23
CA ILE A 124 13.73 5.92 -10.79
C ILE A 124 14.91 5.28 -11.53
N ASN A 125 15.31 4.07 -11.14
CA ASN A 125 16.26 3.26 -11.91
C ASN A 125 15.49 2.19 -12.68
N ARG A 126 15.33 2.36 -13.99
CA ARG A 126 14.79 1.33 -14.88
C ARG A 126 15.94 0.41 -15.33
N VAL A 127 15.76 -0.91 -15.22
CA VAL A 127 16.72 -1.94 -15.68
C VAL A 127 16.39 -2.33 -17.11
#